data_AF-A0A7J9KHI3-F1
#
_entry.id   AF-A0A7J9KHI3-F1
#
_cell.length_a   1.000
_cell.length_b   1.000
_cell.length_c   1.000
_cell.angle_alpha   90.00
_cell.angle_beta   90.00
_cell.angle_gamma   90.00
#
_symmetry.space_group_name_H-M   'P 1'
#
loop_
_entity.id
_entity.type
_entity.pdbx_description
1 polymer ?
#
loop_
_entity_poly.entity_id
_entity_poly.type
_entity_poly.pdbx_seq_one_letter_code
_entity_poly.pdbx_strand_id
1 'polypeptide(L)'
;MLLSFFLQVGLSAKARSLQKELTEIASTTDTSTAKGWNIILEETVSSLLHHPHCYLHGYSSVTHHWTVGSAEQQFQRLSKEERLKFDVETLVNVNNIKRQRAVVPNGDKGDKDRIVVTVLVAAQGAHKLPTINTTDNGVEVLWSPQDETDSLSVEELLENYPQMRRI
;
A
#
# COMPACT_ATOMS: atom_id res chain seq x y z
N MET A 1 -13.77 16.75 -11.08
CA MET A 1 -14.19 15.70 -10.14
C MET A 1 -12.93 15.01 -9.64
N LEU A 2 -12.81 14.84 -8.32
CA LEU A 2 -11.67 14.16 -7.69
C LEU A 2 -12.11 12.75 -7.29
N LEU A 3 -11.17 11.82 -7.39
CA LEU A 3 -11.37 10.42 -7.05
C LEU A 3 -10.33 10.03 -6.02
N SER A 4 -10.78 9.39 -4.94
CA SER A 4 -9.90 8.60 -4.08
C SER A 4 -10.17 7.12 -4.36
N PHE A 5 -9.15 6.42 -4.81
CA PHE A 5 -9.16 4.97 -4.97
C PHE A 5 -8.40 4.34 -3.80
N PHE A 6 -8.95 3.26 -3.28
CA PHE A 6 -8.38 2.49 -2.19
C PHE A 6 -8.45 1.01 -2.55
N LEU A 7 -7.30 0.36 -2.62
CA LEU A 7 -7.16 -1.07 -2.91
C LEU A 7 -6.40 -1.72 -1.77
N GLN A 8 -6.90 -2.87 -1.33
CA GLN A 8 -6.21 -3.77 -0.41
C GLN A 8 -6.17 -5.16 -1.00
N VAL A 9 -5.00 -5.76 -0.93
CA VAL A 9 -4.76 -7.11 -1.41
C VAL A 9 -4.04 -7.89 -0.33
N GLY A 10 -4.63 -8.99 0.10
CA GLY A 10 -4.07 -9.92 1.07
C GLY A 10 -3.46 -11.08 0.31
N LEU A 11 -2.16 -11.27 0.46
CA LEU A 11 -1.37 -12.29 -0.22
C LEU A 11 -0.81 -13.29 0.76
N SER A 12 -0.53 -14.51 0.29
CA SER A 12 0.31 -15.45 1.03
C SER A 12 1.76 -14.95 1.07
N ALA A 13 2.39 -15.02 2.24
CA ALA A 13 3.80 -14.75 2.52
C ALA A 13 4.75 -15.72 1.81
N LYS A 14 4.25 -16.68 1.01
CA LYS A 14 5.05 -17.31 -0.05
C LYS A 14 5.57 -16.28 -1.07
N ALA A 15 4.95 -15.10 -1.14
CA ALA A 15 5.42 -13.95 -1.89
C ALA A 15 6.45 -13.09 -1.14
N ARG A 16 7.42 -13.66 -0.41
CA ARG A 16 8.46 -12.85 0.28
C ARG A 16 9.24 -11.94 -0.67
N SER A 17 9.40 -12.37 -1.92
CA SER A 17 9.94 -11.54 -3.01
C SER A 17 9.19 -10.22 -3.17
N LEU A 18 7.88 -10.20 -2.94
CA LEU A 18 7.08 -8.97 -3.06
C LEU A 18 7.46 -7.93 -2.00
N GLN A 19 7.67 -8.31 -0.74
CA GLN A 19 8.12 -7.35 0.29
C GLN A 19 9.48 -6.74 -0.07
N LYS A 20 10.39 -7.56 -0.64
CA LYS A 20 11.69 -7.11 -1.12
C LYS A 20 11.57 -6.16 -2.31
N GLU A 21 10.75 -6.49 -3.30
CA GLU A 21 10.48 -5.63 -4.46
C GLU A 21 9.86 -4.30 -4.04
N LEU A 22 8.87 -4.31 -3.16
CA LEU A 22 8.25 -3.09 -2.62
C LEU A 22 9.25 -2.25 -1.82
N THR A 23 10.13 -2.90 -1.05
CA THR A 23 11.24 -2.24 -0.36
C THR A 23 12.20 -1.57 -1.34
N GLU A 24 12.55 -2.24 -2.44
CA GLU A 24 13.43 -1.71 -3.48
C GLU A 24 12.78 -0.52 -4.21
N ILE A 25 11.52 -0.64 -4.63
CA ILE A 25 10.74 0.44 -5.26
C ILE A 25 10.71 1.66 -4.35
N ALA A 26 10.32 1.48 -3.08
CA ALA A 26 10.25 2.56 -2.11
C ALA A 26 11.63 3.16 -1.79
N SER A 27 12.70 2.37 -1.81
CA SER A 27 14.05 2.84 -1.50
C SER A 27 14.76 3.54 -2.65
N THR A 28 14.34 3.31 -3.90
CA THR A 28 15.00 3.85 -5.10
C THR A 28 14.25 5.01 -5.73
N THR A 29 12.92 5.06 -5.59
CA THR A 29 12.10 6.06 -6.29
C THR A 29 12.13 7.44 -5.61
N ASP A 30 12.23 8.50 -6.42
CA ASP A 30 12.12 9.89 -5.97
C ASP A 30 10.64 10.30 -5.80
N THR A 31 10.14 10.27 -4.57
CA THR A 31 8.74 10.59 -4.25
C THR A 31 8.44 12.09 -4.15
N SER A 32 9.40 12.96 -4.47
CA SER A 32 9.17 14.42 -4.52
C SER A 32 8.57 14.91 -5.84
N THR A 33 8.38 14.01 -6.82
CA THR A 33 7.93 14.35 -8.17
C THR A 33 6.73 13.53 -8.61
N ALA A 34 5.88 14.12 -9.47
CA ALA A 34 4.76 13.41 -10.09
C ALA A 34 5.22 12.19 -10.92
N LYS A 35 6.40 12.27 -11.57
CA LYS A 35 7.00 11.13 -12.27
C LYS A 35 7.29 9.98 -11.31
N GLY A 36 7.83 10.27 -10.14
CA GLY A 36 8.08 9.27 -9.10
C GLY A 36 6.80 8.60 -8.59
N TRP A 37 5.71 9.35 -8.45
CA TRP A 37 4.41 8.76 -8.08
C TRP A 37 3.88 7.79 -9.14
N ASN A 38 4.03 8.12 -10.44
CA ASN A 38 3.70 7.19 -11.52
C ASN A 38 4.55 5.92 -11.43
N ILE A 39 5.87 6.05 -11.25
CA ILE A 39 6.78 4.91 -11.12
C ILE A 39 6.38 4.02 -9.94
N ILE A 40 6.09 4.59 -8.76
CA ILE A 40 5.63 3.81 -7.60
C ILE A 40 4.37 3.03 -7.94
N LEU A 41 3.38 3.68 -8.55
CA LEU A 41 2.13 3.02 -8.89
C LEU A 41 2.33 1.91 -9.92
N GLU A 42 3.05 2.19 -11.00
CA GLU A 42 3.31 1.24 -12.09
C GLU A 42 4.13 0.04 -11.62
N GLU A 43 5.24 0.27 -10.93
CA GLU A 43 6.11 -0.79 -10.43
C GLU A 43 5.41 -1.61 -9.33
N THR A 44 4.64 -0.99 -8.44
CA THR A 44 3.86 -1.72 -7.43
C THR A 44 2.81 -2.63 -8.08
N VAL A 45 2.06 -2.11 -9.05
CA VAL A 45 1.06 -2.91 -9.79
C VAL A 45 1.75 -4.03 -10.57
N SER A 46 2.88 -3.73 -11.22
CA SER A 46 3.72 -4.70 -11.91
C SER A 46 4.15 -5.83 -10.96
N SER A 47 4.76 -5.50 -9.82
CA SER A 47 5.17 -6.47 -8.79
C SER A 47 4.00 -7.32 -8.29
N LEU A 48 2.83 -6.72 -8.05
CA LEU A 48 1.64 -7.48 -7.68
C LEU A 48 1.27 -8.48 -8.78
N LEU A 49 1.20 -8.05 -10.05
CA LEU A 49 0.82 -8.89 -11.19
C LEU A 49 1.82 -10.02 -11.47
N HIS A 50 3.09 -9.87 -11.09
CA HIS A 50 4.09 -10.93 -11.17
C HIS A 50 3.89 -12.05 -10.14
N HIS A 51 2.99 -11.87 -9.16
CA HIS A 51 2.67 -12.85 -8.12
C HIS A 51 1.20 -13.33 -8.17
N PRO A 52 0.67 -13.79 -9.33
CA PRO A 52 -0.76 -14.02 -9.51
C PRO A 52 -1.31 -15.18 -8.68
N HIS A 53 -0.45 -16.10 -8.23
CA HIS A 53 -0.85 -17.27 -7.44
C HIS A 53 -0.87 -17.01 -5.93
N CYS A 54 -0.54 -15.79 -5.49
CA CYS A 54 -0.40 -15.48 -4.08
C CYS A 54 -1.62 -14.75 -3.51
N TYR A 55 -2.57 -14.31 -4.32
CA TYR A 55 -3.76 -13.60 -3.86
C TYR A 55 -4.70 -14.51 -3.07
N LEU A 56 -5.08 -14.07 -1.87
CA LEU A 56 -6.01 -14.77 -1.00
C LEU A 56 -7.27 -13.94 -0.76
N HIS A 57 -7.10 -12.64 -0.53
CA HIS A 57 -8.18 -11.72 -0.19
C HIS A 57 -8.04 -10.40 -0.92
N GLY A 58 -9.16 -9.72 -1.15
CA GLY A 58 -9.20 -8.44 -1.84
C GLY A 58 -10.30 -7.52 -1.31
N TYR A 59 -10.05 -6.23 -1.38
CA TYR A 59 -11.02 -5.18 -1.18
C TYR A 59 -10.65 -3.97 -2.03
N SER A 60 -11.65 -3.31 -2.62
CA SER A 60 -11.44 -2.03 -3.29
C SER A 60 -12.63 -1.10 -3.09
N SER A 61 -12.36 0.20 -3.10
CA SER A 61 -13.40 1.23 -3.06
C SER A 61 -12.97 2.47 -3.84
N VAL A 62 -13.96 3.15 -4.41
CA VAL A 62 -13.79 4.43 -5.12
C VAL A 62 -14.75 5.43 -4.50
N THR A 63 -14.23 6.59 -4.11
CA THR A 63 -15.04 7.69 -3.58
C THR A 63 -14.85 8.92 -4.43
N HIS A 64 -15.98 9.57 -4.75
CA HIS A 64 -16.02 10.82 -5.49
C HIS A 64 -16.01 11.99 -4.52
N HIS A 65 -15.19 12.99 -4.82
CA HIS A 65 -15.05 14.18 -4.01
C HIS A 65 -15.37 15.43 -4.83
N TRP A 66 -16.12 16.34 -4.22
CA TRP A 66 -16.50 17.61 -4.82
C TRP A 66 -15.42 18.68 -4.68
N THR A 67 -14.55 18.55 -3.68
CA THR A 67 -13.45 19.50 -3.41
C THR A 67 -12.14 18.79 -3.12
N VAL A 68 -11.01 19.47 -3.40
CA VAL A 68 -9.65 18.98 -3.07
C VAL A 68 -9.52 18.69 -1.59
N GLY A 69 -9.98 19.62 -0.73
CA GLY A 69 -9.90 19.44 0.73
C GLY A 69 -10.65 18.21 1.24
N SER A 70 -11.82 17.88 0.66
CA SER A 70 -12.54 16.65 1.05
C SER A 70 -11.79 15.37 0.65
N ALA A 71 -11.15 15.38 -0.52
CA ALA A 71 -10.33 14.25 -0.98
C ALA A 71 -9.08 14.08 -0.13
N GLU A 72 -8.40 15.19 0.20
CA GLU A 72 -7.21 15.20 1.05
C GLU A 72 -7.53 14.70 2.47
N GLN A 73 -8.62 15.19 3.07
CA GLN A 73 -9.06 14.75 4.39
C GLN A 73 -9.36 13.25 4.41
N GLN A 74 -10.03 12.73 3.38
CA GLN A 74 -10.31 11.31 3.24
C GLN A 74 -9.01 10.50 3.08
N PHE A 75 -8.08 10.97 2.24
CA PHE A 75 -6.79 10.33 2.02
C PHE A 75 -5.99 10.23 3.33
N GLN A 76 -5.83 11.35 4.04
CA GLN A 76 -5.13 11.38 5.33
C GLN A 76 -5.79 10.49 6.38
N ARG A 77 -7.13 10.43 6.40
CA ARG A 77 -7.86 9.55 7.32
C ARG A 77 -7.55 8.08 7.03
N LEU A 78 -7.73 7.63 5.79
CA LEU A 78 -7.47 6.25 5.39
C LEU A 78 -5.99 5.87 5.61
N SER A 79 -5.08 6.77 5.24
CA SER A 79 -3.63 6.66 5.45
C SER A 79 -3.27 6.42 6.92
N LYS A 80 -3.93 7.16 7.84
CA LYS A 80 -3.75 6.99 9.29
C LYS A 80 -4.37 5.68 9.80
N GLU A 81 -5.58 5.35 9.36
CA GLU A 81 -6.27 4.11 9.74
C GLU A 81 -5.46 2.86 9.38
N GLU A 82 -4.80 2.86 8.21
CA GLU A 82 -3.93 1.77 7.80
C GLU A 82 -2.66 1.70 8.64
N ARG A 83 -2.00 2.83 8.90
CA ARG A 83 -0.80 2.88 9.75
C ARG A 83 -1.03 2.41 11.19
N LEU A 84 -2.24 2.58 11.72
CA LEU A 84 -2.58 2.10 13.06
C LEU A 84 -2.54 0.56 13.17
N LYS A 85 -2.54 -0.16 12.05
CA LYS A 85 -2.48 -1.63 12.01
C LYS A 85 -1.05 -2.18 11.92
N PHE A 86 -0.05 -1.30 11.83
CA PHE A 86 1.34 -1.71 11.79
C PHE A 86 1.81 -1.96 13.21
N ASP A 87 2.42 -3.13 13.45
CA ASP A 87 3.17 -3.36 14.69
C ASP A 87 4.40 -2.44 14.73
N VAL A 88 5.16 -2.44 13.63
CA VAL A 88 6.27 -1.51 13.39
C VAL A 88 6.27 -1.02 11.95
N GLU A 89 6.21 0.31 11.75
CA GLU A 89 6.50 0.95 10.46
C GLU A 89 8.03 1.08 10.31
N THR A 90 8.62 0.24 9.47
CA THR A 90 10.06 0.09 9.29
C THR A 90 10.62 0.90 8.14
N LEU A 91 9.80 1.22 7.13
CA LEU A 91 10.24 1.95 5.93
C LEU A 91 9.23 3.02 5.54
N VAL A 92 9.71 4.25 5.38
CA VAL A 92 8.94 5.41 4.90
C VAL A 92 9.78 6.19 3.90
N ASN A 93 9.20 6.56 2.76
CA ASN A 93 9.80 7.48 1.80
C ASN A 93 8.79 8.56 1.38
N VAL A 94 8.95 9.77 1.90
CA VAL A 94 8.06 10.92 1.61
C VAL A 94 8.90 12.09 1.12
N ASN A 95 8.54 12.68 -0.02
CA ASN A 95 9.30 13.76 -0.65
C ASN A 95 10.79 13.44 -0.80
N ASN A 96 11.09 12.19 -1.18
CA ASN A 96 12.44 11.62 -1.28
C ASN A 96 13.22 11.58 0.06
N ILE A 97 12.56 11.81 1.19
CA ILE A 97 13.15 11.66 2.54
C ILE A 97 12.84 10.25 3.02
N LYS A 98 13.90 9.43 3.10
CA LYS A 98 13.82 8.02 3.47
C LYS A 98 14.12 7.85 4.95
N ARG A 99 13.27 7.10 5.64
CA ARG A 99 13.50 6.64 7.01
C ARG A 99 13.34 5.14 7.03
N GLN A 100 14.38 4.45 7.48
CA GLN A 100 14.37 3.01 7.63
C GLN A 100 14.81 2.62 9.04
N ARG A 101 14.08 1.70 9.66
CA ARG A 101 14.40 1.12 10.96
C ARG A 101 14.66 -0.36 10.78
N ALA A 102 15.73 -0.86 11.37
CA ALA A 102 15.92 -2.30 11.48
C ALA A 102 14.97 -2.84 12.56
N VAL A 103 14.29 -3.95 12.26
CA VAL A 103 13.52 -4.70 13.25
C VAL A 103 14.35 -5.89 13.67
N VAL A 104 14.32 -6.19 14.97
CA VAL A 104 14.86 -7.46 15.47
C VAL A 104 13.75 -8.49 15.28
N PRO A 105 13.98 -9.57 14.52
CA PRO A 105 12.96 -10.56 14.28
C PRO A 105 12.46 -11.12 15.62
N ASN A 106 11.18 -10.94 15.92
CA ASN A 106 10.57 -11.65 17.03
C ASN A 106 10.49 -13.13 16.64
N GLY A 107 11.07 -14.01 17.47
CA GLY A 107 11.20 -15.45 17.19
C GLY A 107 9.89 -16.24 17.15
N ASP A 108 8.74 -15.57 17.18
CA ASP A 108 7.42 -16.20 17.20
C ASP A 108 7.00 -16.60 15.78
N LYS A 109 7.46 -17.78 15.36
CA LYS A 109 7.10 -18.44 14.10
C LYS A 109 5.76 -19.17 14.24
N GLY A 110 4.71 -18.44 14.61
CA GLY A 110 3.33 -18.95 14.54
C GLY A 110 2.89 -19.25 13.09
N ASP A 111 1.60 -19.51 12.89
CA ASP A 111 0.97 -19.70 11.56
C ASP A 111 0.80 -18.35 10.81
N LYS A 112 1.90 -17.61 10.72
CA LYS A 112 2.02 -16.31 10.07
C LYS A 112 2.43 -16.56 8.63
N ASP A 113 1.49 -16.33 7.72
CA ASP A 113 1.65 -16.68 6.31
C ASP A 113 1.07 -15.62 5.36
N ARG A 114 0.86 -14.38 5.82
CA ARG A 114 0.18 -13.35 5.03
C ARG A 114 0.88 -12.00 5.02
N ILE A 115 0.71 -11.30 3.91
CA ILE A 115 1.12 -9.91 3.70
C ILE A 115 -0.10 -9.16 3.18
N VAL A 116 -0.36 -7.95 3.66
CA VAL A 116 -1.35 -7.06 3.07
C VAL A 116 -0.64 -5.93 2.37
N VAL A 117 -1.02 -5.67 1.12
CA VAL A 117 -0.60 -4.49 0.35
C VAL A 117 -1.80 -3.57 0.18
N THR A 118 -1.65 -2.32 0.60
CA THR A 118 -2.64 -1.27 0.45
C THR A 118 -2.11 -0.21 -0.52
N VAL A 119 -2.89 0.10 -1.55
CA VAL A 119 -2.61 1.18 -2.51
C VAL A 119 -3.72 2.23 -2.38
N LEU A 120 -3.34 3.43 -1.96
CA LEU A 120 -4.20 4.60 -1.93
C LEU A 120 -3.79 5.56 -3.05
N VAL A 121 -4.77 6.05 -3.81
CA VAL A 121 -4.55 7.03 -4.86
C VAL A 121 -5.57 8.15 -4.72
N ALA A 122 -5.09 9.39 -4.63
CA ALA A 122 -5.90 10.58 -4.82
C ALA A 122 -5.54 11.19 -6.18
N ALA A 123 -6.52 11.29 -7.07
CA ALA A 123 -6.29 11.83 -8.41
C ALA A 123 -7.44 12.75 -8.84
N GLN A 124 -7.07 13.84 -9.52
CA GLN A 124 -8.00 14.73 -10.19
C GLN A 124 -8.15 14.31 -11.66
N GLY A 125 -9.37 13.94 -12.09
CA GLY A 125 -9.60 13.57 -13.49
C GLY A 125 -11.00 13.02 -13.77
N ALA A 126 -11.45 13.16 -15.02
CA ALA A 126 -12.61 12.46 -15.54
C ALA A 126 -12.23 11.02 -15.89
N HIS A 127 -13.06 10.04 -15.55
CA HIS A 127 -12.83 8.60 -15.71
C HIS A 127 -12.19 8.20 -17.05
N LYS A 128 -10.86 8.07 -17.05
CA LYS A 128 -9.96 7.26 -17.90
C LYS A 128 -8.55 7.59 -17.43
N LEU A 129 -7.96 6.76 -16.56
CA LEU A 129 -6.51 6.81 -16.30
C LEU A 129 -5.82 6.64 -17.68
N PRO A 130 -4.83 7.46 -18.13
CA PRO A 130 -3.89 8.37 -17.46
C PRO A 130 -4.03 9.85 -17.92
N THR A 131 -3.62 10.86 -17.15
CA THR A 131 -2.26 11.44 -17.13
C THR A 131 -2.10 12.17 -15.79
N ILE A 132 -1.10 11.83 -14.98
CA ILE A 132 -0.86 12.50 -13.68
C ILE A 132 -0.18 13.84 -13.93
N ASN A 133 -0.97 14.92 -14.00
CA ASN A 133 -0.49 16.29 -14.16
C ASN A 133 -1.23 17.23 -13.20
N THR A 134 -0.83 17.29 -11.92
CA THR A 134 -1.06 18.42 -10.98
C THR A 134 -0.34 18.16 -9.65
N THR A 135 -0.10 19.22 -8.87
CA THR A 135 0.44 19.21 -7.49
C THR A 135 -0.49 18.60 -6.45
N ASP A 136 -1.74 18.32 -6.81
CA ASP A 136 -2.83 17.96 -5.87
C ASP A 136 -3.19 16.46 -5.96
N ASN A 137 -2.36 15.66 -6.64
CA ASN A 137 -2.49 14.21 -6.71
C ASN A 137 -1.54 13.55 -5.70
N GLY A 138 -1.83 12.30 -5.33
CA GLY A 138 -0.97 11.54 -4.42
C GLY A 138 -1.14 10.03 -4.61
N VAL A 139 -0.03 9.32 -4.51
CA VAL A 139 0.00 7.85 -4.45
C VAL A 139 0.67 7.46 -3.14
N GLU A 140 0.03 6.56 -2.41
CA GLU A 140 0.60 5.94 -1.23
C GLU A 140 0.48 4.43 -1.34
N VAL A 141 1.60 3.76 -1.10
CA VAL A 141 1.69 2.31 -1.06
C VAL A 141 2.18 1.94 0.31
N LEU A 142 1.41 1.09 0.99
CA LEU A 142 1.69 0.54 2.30
C LEU A 142 1.67 -0.97 2.17
N TRP A 143 2.52 -1.67 2.91
CA TRP A 143 2.38 -3.11 3.09
C TRP A 143 2.70 -3.48 4.53
N SER A 144 1.98 -4.45 5.06
CA SER A 144 2.13 -4.93 6.43
C SER A 144 2.14 -6.47 6.48
N PRO A 145 3.12 -7.09 7.15
CA PRO A 145 4.27 -6.46 7.80
C PRO A 145 5.30 -5.99 6.77
N GLN A 146 6.13 -5.00 7.12
CA GLN A 146 7.17 -4.51 6.21
C GLN A 146 8.45 -5.34 6.23
N ASP A 147 8.74 -6.02 7.34
CA ASP A 147 9.89 -6.90 7.46
C ASP A 147 9.65 -8.22 6.73
N GLU A 148 10.59 -8.64 5.87
CA GLU A 148 10.52 -9.87 5.07
C GLU A 148 10.53 -11.17 5.92
N THR A 149 10.95 -11.06 7.18
CA THR A 149 10.95 -12.16 8.15
C THR A 149 9.65 -12.29 8.93
N ASP A 150 8.74 -11.31 8.80
CA ASP A 150 7.45 -11.25 9.49
C ASP A 150 6.27 -11.38 8.53
N SER A 151 5.14 -11.86 9.07
CA SER A 151 3.87 -12.00 8.35
C SER A 151 2.68 -11.99 9.31
N LEU A 152 1.48 -11.79 8.80
CA LEU A 152 0.24 -11.86 9.57
C LEU A 152 -0.31 -13.30 9.58
N SER A 153 -0.97 -13.68 10.67
CA SER A 153 -1.80 -14.87 10.73
C SER A 153 -3.15 -14.67 10.05
N VAL A 154 -3.95 -15.74 9.95
CA VAL A 154 -5.31 -15.67 9.44
C VAL A 154 -6.19 -14.79 10.33
N GLU A 155 -6.08 -14.97 11.64
CA GLU A 155 -6.84 -14.24 12.65
C GLU A 155 -6.48 -12.76 12.61
N GLU A 156 -5.18 -12.42 12.60
CA GLU A 156 -4.71 -11.04 12.50
C GLU A 156 -5.22 -10.36 11.22
N LEU A 157 -5.29 -11.09 10.09
CA LEU A 157 -5.88 -10.55 8.86
C LEU A 157 -7.37 -10.24 9.03
N LEU A 158 -8.15 -11.19 9.55
CA LEU A 158 -9.61 -11.05 9.65
C LEU A 158 -10.02 -10.01 10.69
N GLU A 159 -9.25 -9.87 11.77
CA GLU A 159 -9.47 -8.85 12.80
C GLU A 159 -9.13 -7.44 12.30
N ASN A 160 -7.99 -7.27 11.63
CA ASN A 160 -7.51 -5.94 11.21
C ASN A 160 -8.09 -5.49 9.85
N TYR A 161 -8.59 -6.42 9.03
CA TYR A 161 -9.13 -6.16 7.69
C TYR A 161 -10.50 -6.86 7.46
N PRO A 162 -11.51 -6.60 8.31
CA PRO A 162 -12.81 -7.30 8.27
C PRO A 162 -13.60 -7.09 6.96
N GLN A 163 -13.29 -6.04 6.20
CA GLN A 163 -13.87 -5.74 4.90
C GLN A 163 -13.37 -6.65 3.77
N MET A 164 -12.21 -7.27 3.94
CA MET A 164 -11.59 -8.07 2.89
C MET A 164 -12.37 -9.36 2.65
N ARG A 165 -12.53 -9.72 1.37
CA ARG A 165 -13.23 -10.94 0.96
C ARG A 165 -12.24 -11.88 0.30
N ARG A 166 -12.42 -13.19 0.52
CA ARG A 166 -11.67 -14.22 -0.17
C ARG A 166 -11.97 -14.15 -1.67
N ILE A 167 -10.93 -14.29 -2.50
CA ILE A 167 -11.02 -14.27 -3.97
C ILE A 167 -10.78 -15.68 -4.53
#